data_AF-A0A3N4HGI9-F1
#
_entry.id   AF-A0A3N4HGI9-F1
#
_cell.length_a   1.000
_cell.length_b   1.000
_cell.length_c   1.000
_cell.angle_alpha   90.00
_cell.angle_beta   90.00
_cell.angle_gamma   90.00
#
_symmetry.space_group_name_H-M   'P 1'
#
loop_
_entity.id
_entity.type
_entity.pdbx_description
1 polymer ?
#
loop_
_entity_poly.entity_id
_entity_poly.type
_entity_poly.pdbx_seq_one_letter_code
_entity_poly.pdbx_strand_id
1 'polypeptide(L)'
;MAKPEQSLNSSSTFLTFPTNIRLHIYSYCTALTLLQLAHTSSRLHTEINEHPKVVLRSQGYQCPPLSYFETLAEIPEAERTPDYFRIRFVGSLADSEEIRLFNRIYLPLQGLQDGHVSDPSHGGIVNPRLVCEQCRMVKRAVEFGREGDCMNGGLGEGRVCAVCRWKGRHETKEDDGGGHVVPLVLRTFLEETQLNELLSSARNNRIG
;
A
#
# COMPACT_ATOMS: atom_id res chain seq x y z
N MET A 1 16.27 27.08 46.14
CA MET A 1 17.10 27.42 44.95
C MET A 1 17.01 26.25 43.98
N ALA A 2 16.21 26.37 42.92
CA ALA A 2 16.01 25.31 41.94
C ALA A 2 17.04 25.42 40.81
N LYS A 3 17.67 24.29 40.44
CA LYS A 3 18.63 24.17 39.34
C LYS A 3 17.88 24.30 38.00
N PRO A 4 18.34 25.12 37.04
CA PRO A 4 17.76 25.15 35.72
C PRO A 4 18.11 23.85 34.98
N GLU A 5 17.08 23.08 34.62
CA GLU A 5 17.20 21.95 33.70
C GLU A 5 17.64 22.48 32.33
N GLN A 6 18.85 22.08 31.92
CA GLN A 6 19.37 22.38 30.60
C GLN A 6 18.70 21.42 29.61
N SER A 7 17.81 21.94 28.76
CA SER A 7 17.23 21.18 27.67
C SER A 7 18.31 20.89 26.64
N LEU A 8 18.82 19.65 26.63
CA LEU A 8 19.67 19.14 25.58
C LEU A 8 18.86 19.16 24.27
N ASN A 9 19.09 20.17 23.45
CA ASN A 9 18.64 20.20 22.07
C ASN A 9 19.34 19.06 21.33
N SER A 10 18.74 17.87 21.37
CA SER A 10 19.15 16.70 20.61
C SER A 10 18.85 16.96 19.13
N SER A 11 19.73 17.70 18.48
CA SER A 11 19.73 17.86 17.04
C SER A 11 19.75 16.47 16.40
N SER A 12 18.83 16.22 15.45
CA SER A 12 18.66 14.89 14.88
C SER A 12 19.92 14.44 14.14
N THR A 13 20.64 13.47 14.71
CA THR A 13 21.88 12.90 14.14
C THR A 13 21.65 12.25 12.76
N PHE A 14 20.41 11.98 12.38
CA PHE A 14 20.11 11.39 11.07
C PHE A 14 20.37 12.36 9.91
N LEU A 15 20.01 13.64 10.05
CA LEU A 15 20.16 14.62 8.97
C LEU A 15 21.60 15.14 8.79
N THR A 16 22.50 14.80 9.73
CA THR A 16 23.93 15.12 9.62
C THR A 16 24.68 14.11 8.74
N PHE A 17 24.11 12.93 8.47
CA PHE A 17 24.73 12.00 7.54
C PHE A 17 24.76 12.56 6.10
N PRO A 18 25.82 12.27 5.33
CA PRO A 18 25.84 12.55 3.90
C PRO A 18 24.67 11.89 3.17
N THR A 19 24.14 12.55 2.14
CA THR A 19 23.01 12.07 1.34
C THR A 19 23.22 10.63 0.82
N ASN A 20 24.42 10.28 0.38
CA ASN A 20 24.73 8.92 -0.09
C ASN A 20 24.47 7.83 0.97
N ILE A 21 24.80 8.12 2.24
CA ILE A 21 24.58 7.19 3.35
C ILE A 21 23.08 7.08 3.65
N ARG A 22 22.35 8.21 3.62
CA ARG A 22 20.89 8.20 3.79
C ARG A 22 20.17 7.43 2.69
N LEU A 23 20.54 7.65 1.43
CA LEU A 23 20.00 6.88 0.29
C LEU A 23 20.29 5.39 0.41
N HIS A 24 21.47 5.02 0.94
CA HIS A 24 21.78 3.63 1.23
C HIS A 24 20.86 3.06 2.31
N ILE A 25 20.58 3.80 3.39
CA ILE A 25 19.61 3.41 4.43
C ILE A 25 18.21 3.25 3.83
N TYR A 26 17.75 4.19 3.01
CA TYR A 26 16.44 4.13 2.36
C TYR A 26 16.28 2.89 1.47
N SER A 27 17.37 2.37 0.89
CA SER A 27 17.32 1.15 0.07
C SER A 27 16.94 -0.11 0.84
N TYR A 28 17.02 -0.09 2.18
CA TYR A 28 16.58 -1.17 3.07
C TYR A 28 15.17 -0.93 3.64
N CYS A 29 14.53 0.19 3.33
CA CYS A 29 13.21 0.54 3.84
C CYS A 29 12.09 -0.01 2.96
N THR A 30 10.97 -0.37 3.59
CA THR A 30 9.71 -0.65 2.89
C THR A 30 9.12 0.63 2.29
N ALA A 31 8.20 0.48 1.34
CA ALA A 31 7.47 1.60 0.75
C ALA A 31 6.74 2.42 1.83
N LEU A 32 6.07 1.77 2.80
CA LEU A 32 5.40 2.51 3.87
C LEU A 32 6.40 3.28 4.74
N THR A 33 7.55 2.67 5.05
CA THR A 33 8.59 3.31 5.86
C THR A 33 9.14 4.55 5.16
N LEU A 34 9.43 4.46 3.86
CA LEU A 34 9.85 5.60 3.06
C LEU A 34 8.79 6.71 3.04
N LEU A 35 7.50 6.33 3.05
CA LEU A 35 6.41 7.28 3.03
C LEU A 35 6.32 8.02 4.37
N GLN A 36 6.43 7.29 5.49
CA GLN A 36 6.51 7.90 6.81
C GLN A 36 7.69 8.88 6.89
N LEU A 37 8.89 8.46 6.44
CA LEU A 37 10.08 9.31 6.42
C LEU A 37 9.85 10.58 5.61
N ALA A 38 9.25 10.47 4.41
CA ALA A 38 8.91 11.61 3.57
C ALA A 38 7.91 12.56 4.27
N HIS A 39 7.01 12.07 5.11
CA HIS A 39 6.09 12.92 5.88
C HIS A 39 6.72 13.57 7.11
N THR A 40 7.85 13.06 7.62
CA THR A 40 8.48 13.61 8.84
C THR A 40 9.30 14.88 8.60
N SER A 41 9.85 15.08 7.39
CA SER A 41 10.72 16.22 7.08
C SER A 41 10.69 16.57 5.60
N SER A 42 10.58 17.86 5.29
CA SER A 42 10.64 18.36 3.90
C SER A 42 11.98 18.02 3.22
N ARG A 43 13.08 17.96 3.96
CA ARG A 43 14.38 17.55 3.42
C ARG A 43 14.39 16.08 2.99
N LEU A 44 13.87 15.19 3.85
CA LEU A 44 13.74 13.77 3.53
C LEU A 44 12.76 13.54 2.38
N HIS A 45 11.66 14.29 2.38
CA HIS A 45 10.68 14.30 1.30
C HIS A 45 11.33 14.62 -0.06
N THR A 46 12.05 15.74 -0.15
CA THR A 46 12.74 16.13 -1.40
C THR A 46 13.75 15.06 -1.81
N GLU A 47 14.58 14.59 -0.88
CA GLU A 47 15.62 13.59 -1.16
C GLU A 47 15.05 12.26 -1.69
N ILE A 48 13.97 11.76 -1.10
CA ILE A 48 13.29 10.53 -1.53
C ILE A 48 12.68 10.71 -2.93
N ASN A 49 12.03 11.85 -3.19
CA ASN A 49 11.39 12.12 -4.48
C ASN A 49 12.41 12.40 -5.61
N GLU A 50 13.59 12.96 -5.28
CA GLU A 50 14.70 13.14 -6.24
C GLU A 50 15.36 11.81 -6.64
N HIS A 51 15.17 10.75 -5.86
CA HIS A 51 15.79 9.43 -6.09
C HIS A 51 14.75 8.32 -6.27
N PRO A 52 13.93 8.37 -7.35
CA PRO A 52 12.81 7.44 -7.55
C PRO A 52 13.23 5.97 -7.61
N LYS A 53 14.48 5.67 -7.98
CA LYS A 53 15.03 4.30 -7.97
C LYS A 53 14.94 3.63 -6.60
N VAL A 54 15.04 4.39 -5.51
CA VAL A 54 14.92 3.89 -4.14
C VAL A 54 13.48 3.46 -3.88
N VAL A 55 12.51 4.32 -4.22
CA VAL A 55 11.08 4.04 -4.06
C VAL A 55 10.65 2.86 -4.93
N LEU A 56 11.04 2.84 -6.21
CA LEU A 56 10.71 1.78 -7.16
C LEU A 56 11.22 0.39 -6.74
N ARG A 57 12.34 0.33 -6.00
CA ARG A 57 12.93 -0.92 -5.50
C ARG A 57 12.45 -1.29 -4.10
N SER A 58 11.75 -0.40 -3.41
CA SER A 58 11.29 -0.64 -2.04
C SER A 58 10.22 -1.73 -1.99
N GLN A 59 10.29 -2.58 -0.97
CA GLN A 59 9.30 -3.63 -0.76
C GLN A 59 7.92 -3.02 -0.54
N GLY A 60 6.92 -3.55 -1.26
CA GLY A 60 5.54 -3.10 -1.14
C GLY A 60 5.16 -1.91 -2.00
N TYR A 61 6.09 -1.38 -2.80
CA TYR A 61 5.77 -0.38 -3.81
C TYR A 61 4.93 -1.01 -4.93
N GLN A 62 3.82 -0.35 -5.27
CA GLN A 62 2.99 -0.71 -6.42
C GLN A 62 2.98 0.45 -7.40
N CYS A 63 3.54 0.19 -8.58
CA CYS A 63 3.48 1.12 -9.69
C CYS A 63 2.00 1.26 -10.12
N PRO A 64 1.46 2.49 -10.20
CA PRO A 64 0.12 2.70 -10.74
C PRO A 64 0.06 2.18 -12.19
N PRO A 65 -1.09 1.65 -12.63
CA PRO A 65 -1.26 1.20 -14.01
C PRO A 65 -1.01 2.33 -15.01
N LEU A 66 -0.56 2.01 -16.23
CA LEU A 66 -0.27 3.01 -17.26
C LEU A 66 -1.48 3.89 -17.60
N SER A 67 -2.69 3.35 -17.48
CA SER A 67 -3.94 4.11 -17.65
C SER A 67 -4.07 5.29 -16.68
N TYR A 68 -3.37 5.23 -15.54
CA TYR A 68 -3.27 6.37 -14.62
C TYR A 68 -2.50 7.53 -15.25
N PHE A 69 -1.48 7.24 -16.09
CA PHE A 69 -0.66 8.25 -16.75
C PHE A 69 -1.29 8.81 -18.02
N GLU A 70 -2.22 8.09 -18.66
CA GLU A 70 -3.00 8.63 -19.79
C GLU A 70 -3.81 9.86 -19.35
N THR A 71 -4.34 9.84 -18.14
CA THR A 71 -4.99 11.03 -17.54
C THR A 71 -3.98 12.12 -17.12
N LEU A 72 -2.72 11.77 -16.86
CA LEU A 72 -1.66 12.73 -16.55
C LEU A 72 -1.11 13.44 -17.80
N ALA A 73 -1.30 12.87 -19.00
CA ALA A 73 -0.97 13.56 -20.25
C ALA A 73 -1.76 14.86 -20.40
N GLU A 74 -2.97 14.91 -19.82
CA GLU A 74 -3.85 16.09 -19.76
C GLU A 74 -3.42 17.10 -18.68
N ILE A 75 -2.57 16.71 -17.73
CA ILE A 75 -2.05 17.62 -16.71
C ILE A 75 -0.94 18.48 -17.33
N PRO A 76 -1.05 19.83 -17.25
CA PRO A 76 -0.04 20.74 -17.76
C PRO A 76 1.36 20.39 -17.25
N GLU A 77 2.38 20.53 -18.07
CA GLU A 77 3.76 20.15 -17.73
C GLU A 77 4.31 20.87 -16.49
N ALA A 78 3.80 22.08 -16.20
CA ALA A 78 4.10 22.81 -14.96
C ALA A 78 3.50 22.18 -13.69
N GLU A 79 2.44 21.37 -13.83
CA GLU A 79 1.81 20.59 -12.77
C GLU A 79 2.30 19.13 -12.73
N ARG A 80 3.08 18.71 -13.74
CA ARG A 80 3.86 17.46 -13.74
C ARG A 80 5.07 17.58 -12.82
N THR A 81 4.86 18.00 -11.58
CA THR A 81 5.80 17.62 -10.53
C THR A 81 5.83 16.09 -10.52
N PRO A 82 7.00 15.42 -10.59
CA PRO A 82 7.07 13.97 -10.54
C PRO A 82 6.22 13.51 -9.37
N ASP A 83 5.21 12.69 -9.66
CA ASP A 83 4.18 12.26 -8.73
C ASP A 83 4.80 12.01 -7.35
N TYR A 84 4.54 12.93 -6.41
CA TYR A 84 5.10 12.80 -5.07
C TYR A 84 4.77 11.43 -4.51
N PHE A 85 5.72 10.82 -3.81
CA PHE A 85 5.51 9.52 -3.21
C PHE A 85 4.32 9.58 -2.23
N ARG A 86 3.18 8.99 -2.63
CA ARG A 86 1.89 9.06 -1.93
C ARG A 86 1.50 7.68 -1.41
N ILE A 87 0.62 7.68 -0.41
CA ILE A 87 0.02 6.45 0.17
C ILE A 87 -0.59 5.50 -0.86
N ARG A 88 -1.12 6.03 -1.98
CA ARG A 88 -1.68 5.22 -3.07
C ARG A 88 -0.66 4.29 -3.75
N PHE A 89 0.63 4.58 -3.63
CA PHE A 89 1.72 3.76 -4.19
C PHE A 89 2.20 2.67 -3.25
N VAL A 90 1.70 2.62 -2.01
CA VAL A 90 1.88 1.45 -1.13
C VAL A 90 0.84 0.41 -1.53
N GLY A 91 1.30 -0.71 -2.09
CA GLY A 91 0.47 -1.80 -2.57
C GLY A 91 0.51 -3.06 -1.73
N SER A 92 1.60 -3.29 -0.97
CA SER A 92 1.66 -4.35 0.03
C SER A 92 2.51 -3.96 1.23
N LEU A 93 2.30 -4.67 2.34
CA LEU A 93 3.02 -4.49 3.59
C LEU A 93 3.86 -5.75 3.88
N ALA A 94 5.05 -5.54 4.41
CA ALA A 94 6.05 -6.56 4.70
C ALA A 94 5.57 -7.54 5.78
N ASP A 95 4.94 -7.07 6.86
CA ASP A 95 4.57 -7.91 8.01
C ASP A 95 3.34 -7.39 8.78
N SER A 96 3.00 -8.11 9.87
CA SER A 96 1.86 -7.79 10.73
C SER A 96 2.03 -6.49 11.53
N GLU A 97 3.25 -6.10 11.87
CA GLU A 97 3.50 -4.83 12.57
C GLU A 97 3.28 -3.65 11.62
N GLU A 98 3.71 -3.78 10.37
CA GLU A 98 3.45 -2.79 9.33
C GLU A 98 1.95 -2.68 9.02
N ILE A 99 1.21 -3.79 9.02
CA ILE A 99 -0.27 -3.79 8.94
C ILE A 99 -0.89 -3.01 10.10
N ARG A 100 -0.46 -3.28 11.34
CA ARG A 100 -0.95 -2.55 12.52
C ARG A 100 -0.63 -1.07 12.43
N LEU A 101 0.58 -0.71 12.02
CA LEU A 101 1.00 0.66 11.82
C LEU A 101 0.16 1.37 10.75
N PHE A 102 -0.03 0.72 9.60
CA PHE A 102 -0.87 1.24 8.52
C PHE A 102 -2.29 1.47 9.02
N ASN A 103 -2.88 0.48 9.69
CA ASN A 103 -4.23 0.57 10.20
C ASN A 103 -4.40 1.70 11.21
N ARG A 104 -3.43 1.84 12.14
CA ARG A 104 -3.43 2.90 13.16
C ARG A 104 -3.32 4.30 12.56
N ILE A 105 -2.50 4.49 11.53
CA ILE A 105 -2.24 5.82 10.95
C ILE A 105 -3.28 6.18 9.90
N TYR A 106 -3.65 5.26 9.02
CA TYR A 106 -4.39 5.58 7.80
C TYR A 106 -5.88 5.26 7.81
N LEU A 107 -6.36 4.32 8.63
CA LEU A 107 -7.81 4.08 8.72
C LEU A 107 -8.56 5.25 9.36
N PRO A 108 -8.06 5.88 10.44
CA PRO A 108 -8.72 7.06 11.02
C PRO A 108 -8.88 8.20 10.00
N LEU A 109 -7.88 8.40 9.15
CA LEU A 109 -7.90 9.43 8.10
C LEU A 109 -8.94 9.15 7.00
N GLN A 110 -9.44 7.92 6.91
CA GLN A 110 -10.49 7.51 5.98
C GLN A 110 -11.88 7.53 6.60
N GLY A 111 -12.03 8.06 7.83
CA GLY A 111 -13.29 8.05 8.57
C GLY A 111 -13.66 6.68 9.14
N LEU A 112 -12.71 5.74 9.19
CA LEU A 112 -12.88 4.41 9.77
C LEU A 112 -12.23 4.38 11.16
N GLN A 113 -12.89 4.96 12.16
CA GLN A 113 -12.54 4.76 13.57
C GLN A 113 -13.52 3.77 14.21
N ASP A 114 -13.00 2.82 14.98
CA ASP A 114 -13.75 2.00 15.95
C ASP A 114 -14.97 1.23 15.42
N GLY A 115 -14.95 0.83 14.15
CA GLY A 115 -16.00 -0.01 13.55
C GLY A 115 -17.32 0.71 13.26
N HIS A 116 -17.37 2.03 13.46
CA HIS A 116 -18.52 2.83 13.09
C HIS A 116 -18.27 3.48 11.73
N VAL A 117 -18.81 2.89 10.66
CA VAL A 117 -18.90 3.57 9.38
C VAL A 117 -19.95 4.66 9.55
N SER A 118 -19.54 5.93 9.48
CA SER A 118 -20.46 7.06 9.46
C SER A 118 -21.47 6.86 8.32
N ASP A 119 -22.73 7.13 8.61
CA ASP A 119 -23.86 6.97 7.69
C ASP A 119 -23.52 7.54 6.29
N PRO A 120 -23.56 6.71 5.21
CA PRO A 120 -23.23 7.13 3.85
C PRO A 120 -24.14 8.25 3.32
N SER A 121 -25.23 8.58 4.03
CA SER A 121 -26.15 9.67 3.73
C SER A 121 -25.49 11.07 3.72
N HIS A 122 -24.31 11.26 4.31
CA HIS A 122 -23.64 12.57 4.42
C HIS A 122 -22.44 12.76 3.48
N GLY A 123 -22.56 12.30 2.23
CA GLY A 123 -21.83 12.88 1.09
C GLY A 123 -20.35 12.49 0.98
N GLY A 124 -20.12 11.37 0.30
CA GLY A 124 -18.82 11.00 -0.26
C GLY A 124 -18.55 9.52 -0.10
N ILE A 125 -18.68 8.75 -1.19
CA ILE A 125 -18.19 7.37 -1.23
C ILE A 125 -16.67 7.42 -1.18
N VAL A 126 -16.12 7.49 0.02
CA VAL A 126 -14.71 7.16 0.22
C VAL A 126 -14.62 5.68 -0.11
N ASN A 127 -13.76 5.32 -1.06
CA ASN A 127 -13.40 3.93 -1.31
C ASN A 127 -12.20 3.62 -0.41
N PRO A 128 -12.39 3.20 0.86
CA PRO A 128 -11.27 3.07 1.76
C PRO A 128 -10.33 1.97 1.26
N ARG A 129 -9.04 2.19 1.51
CA ARG A 129 -7.98 1.22 1.27
C ARG A 129 -7.78 0.42 2.54
N LEU A 130 -8.08 -0.86 2.45
CA LEU A 130 -7.95 -1.84 3.53
C LEU A 130 -6.78 -2.78 3.21
N VAL A 131 -6.23 -3.42 4.25
CA VAL A 131 -5.14 -4.38 4.08
C VAL A 131 -5.65 -5.79 4.32
N CYS A 132 -5.31 -6.70 3.42
CA CYS A 132 -5.60 -8.12 3.59
C CYS A 132 -4.60 -8.73 4.58
N GLU A 133 -5.05 -9.37 5.65
CA GLU A 133 -4.15 -9.99 6.64
C GLU A 133 -3.43 -11.23 6.10
N GLN A 134 -4.01 -11.90 5.09
CA GLN A 134 -3.43 -13.10 4.50
C GLN A 134 -2.37 -12.77 3.43
N CYS A 135 -2.69 -11.93 2.45
CA CYS A 135 -1.73 -11.58 1.37
C CYS A 135 -1.02 -10.24 1.58
N ARG A 136 -1.34 -9.50 2.64
CA ARG A 136 -0.73 -8.21 3.01
C ARG A 136 -0.87 -7.11 1.95
N MET A 137 -1.73 -7.30 0.96
CA MET A 137 -1.98 -6.32 -0.10
C MET A 137 -2.94 -5.23 0.39
N VAL A 138 -2.64 -3.98 0.01
CA VAL A 138 -3.48 -2.80 0.23
C VAL A 138 -4.46 -2.68 -0.94
N LYS A 139 -5.74 -2.93 -0.68
CA LYS A 139 -6.81 -3.07 -1.67
C LYS A 139 -7.97 -2.13 -1.38
N ARG A 140 -8.81 -1.87 -2.38
CA ARG A 140 -10.07 -1.15 -2.16
C ARG A 140 -11.03 -2.02 -1.36
N ALA A 141 -11.90 -1.39 -0.57
CA ALA A 141 -12.89 -2.10 0.24
C ALA A 141 -13.76 -3.09 -0.56
N VAL A 142 -14.14 -2.72 -1.78
CA VAL A 142 -14.91 -3.58 -2.71
C VAL A 142 -14.22 -4.91 -3.03
N GLU A 143 -12.91 -5.01 -2.86
CA GLU A 143 -12.13 -6.24 -3.11
C GLU A 143 -12.19 -7.22 -1.92
N PHE A 144 -12.84 -6.87 -0.81
CA PHE A 144 -13.01 -7.73 0.37
C PHE A 144 -14.35 -8.49 0.40
N GLY A 145 -15.28 -8.21 -0.53
CA GLY A 145 -16.59 -8.84 -0.60
C GLY A 145 -17.72 -7.83 -0.77
N ARG A 146 -18.97 -8.30 -0.82
CA ARG A 146 -20.14 -7.43 -0.95
C ARG A 146 -20.25 -6.49 0.24
N GLU A 147 -20.68 -5.25 0.00
CA GLU A 147 -21.07 -4.28 1.04
C GLU A 147 -22.02 -4.96 2.03
N GLY A 148 -21.53 -5.25 3.23
CA GLY A 148 -22.24 -6.02 4.26
C GLY A 148 -21.38 -7.14 4.86
N ASP A 149 -20.63 -7.89 4.05
CA ASP A 149 -19.81 -9.00 4.57
C ASP A 149 -18.49 -8.51 5.20
N CYS A 150 -18.00 -7.34 4.78
CA CYS A 150 -16.71 -6.79 5.23
C CYS A 150 -16.78 -5.94 6.50
N MET A 151 -17.99 -5.50 6.90
CA MET A 151 -18.19 -4.60 8.05
C MET A 151 -18.97 -5.24 9.21
N ASN A 152 -19.61 -6.39 8.99
CA ASN A 152 -20.37 -7.09 10.03
C ASN A 152 -19.48 -7.98 10.93
N GLY A 153 -18.31 -8.38 10.45
CA GLY A 153 -17.24 -8.85 11.32
C GLY A 153 -16.66 -7.63 12.01
N GLY A 154 -16.85 -7.49 13.33
CA GLY A 154 -16.15 -6.45 14.08
C GLY A 154 -14.66 -6.48 13.75
N LEU A 155 -13.95 -5.37 13.96
CA LEU A 155 -12.51 -5.22 13.66
C LEU A 155 -11.58 -6.34 14.19
N GLY A 156 -12.10 -7.30 14.96
CA GLY A 156 -11.43 -8.50 15.44
C GLY A 156 -11.56 -9.78 14.59
N GLU A 157 -12.46 -9.88 13.60
CA GLU A 157 -12.46 -11.01 12.66
C GLU A 157 -11.62 -10.64 11.42
N GLY A 158 -10.48 -11.31 11.28
CA GLY A 158 -9.40 -10.92 10.38
C GLY A 158 -9.82 -10.49 8.97
N ARG A 159 -9.24 -9.40 8.48
CA ARG A 159 -9.57 -8.83 7.17
C ARG A 159 -8.96 -9.65 6.03
N VAL A 160 -9.70 -10.62 5.50
CA VAL A 160 -9.26 -11.43 4.35
C VAL A 160 -9.97 -10.98 3.07
N CYS A 161 -9.19 -10.59 2.06
CA CYS A 161 -9.74 -10.17 0.77
C CYS A 161 -10.46 -11.32 0.03
N ALA A 162 -11.34 -10.99 -0.91
CA ALA A 162 -12.15 -11.98 -1.64
C ALA A 162 -11.29 -13.04 -2.34
N VAL A 163 -10.14 -12.65 -2.90
CA VAL A 163 -9.19 -13.56 -3.56
C VAL A 163 -8.61 -14.58 -2.58
N CYS A 164 -8.15 -14.13 -1.41
CA CYS A 164 -7.59 -15.01 -0.38
C CYS A 164 -8.65 -15.94 0.21
N ARG A 165 -9.86 -15.42 0.45
CA ARG A 165 -11.00 -16.22 0.92
C ARG A 165 -11.39 -17.29 -0.10
N TRP A 166 -11.30 -16.98 -1.39
CA TRP A 166 -11.53 -17.97 -2.44
C TRP A 166 -10.47 -19.07 -2.44
N LYS A 167 -9.17 -18.71 -2.34
CA LYS A 167 -8.07 -19.70 -2.29
C LYS A 167 -8.20 -20.69 -1.13
N GLY A 168 -8.47 -20.19 0.08
CA GLY A 168 -8.60 -21.05 1.27
C GLY A 168 -9.76 -22.06 1.23
N ARG A 169 -10.77 -21.84 0.38
CA ARG A 169 -11.87 -22.81 0.19
C ARG A 169 -11.51 -24.01 -0.69
N HIS A 170 -10.47 -23.87 -1.52
CA HIS A 170 -10.04 -24.96 -2.42
C HIS A 170 -8.96 -25.82 -1.78
N GLU A 171 -8.05 -25.21 -1.01
CA GLU A 171 -6.99 -25.92 -0.28
C GLU A 171 -7.53 -26.90 0.77
N THR A 172 -8.78 -26.71 1.24
CA THR A 172 -9.42 -27.58 2.25
C THR A 172 -10.16 -28.78 1.67
N LYS A 173 -10.18 -28.97 0.34
CA LYS A 173 -10.99 -30.01 -0.32
C LYS A 173 -10.19 -31.05 -1.11
N GLU A 174 -8.86 -31.04 -1.05
CA GLU A 174 -8.02 -31.95 -1.86
C GLU A 174 -7.99 -33.42 -1.37
N ASP A 175 -8.62 -33.76 -0.24
CA ASP A 175 -8.61 -35.15 0.25
C ASP A 175 -9.75 -36.05 -0.26
N ASP A 176 -10.77 -35.51 -0.95
CA ASP A 176 -11.95 -36.30 -1.35
C ASP A 176 -12.17 -36.36 -2.89
N GLY A 177 -11.21 -36.93 -3.63
CA GLY A 177 -11.43 -37.71 -4.88
C GLY A 177 -12.42 -37.28 -5.98
N GLY A 178 -12.88 -36.03 -6.06
CA GLY A 178 -14.02 -35.64 -6.89
C GLY A 178 -13.77 -34.41 -7.79
N GLY A 179 -13.62 -34.67 -9.09
CA GLY A 179 -13.80 -33.77 -10.25
C GLY A 179 -13.64 -32.24 -10.08
N HIS A 180 -12.55 -31.69 -10.64
CA HIS A 180 -12.25 -30.26 -10.74
C HIS A 180 -13.30 -29.49 -11.56
N VAL A 181 -14.00 -28.53 -10.95
CA VAL A 181 -14.79 -27.51 -11.68
C VAL A 181 -14.26 -26.12 -11.33
N VAL A 182 -13.63 -25.45 -12.30
CA VAL A 182 -13.11 -24.08 -12.13
C VAL A 182 -14.24 -23.07 -12.42
N PRO A 183 -14.60 -22.18 -11.48
CA PRO A 183 -15.63 -21.17 -11.73
C PRO A 183 -15.20 -20.11 -12.76
N LEU A 184 -16.09 -19.77 -13.70
CA LEU A 184 -15.86 -18.82 -14.81
C LEU A 184 -15.38 -17.42 -14.36
N VAL A 185 -15.78 -16.95 -13.17
CA VAL A 185 -15.37 -15.62 -12.65
C VAL A 185 -13.87 -15.55 -12.35
N LEU A 186 -13.21 -16.70 -12.14
CA LEU A 186 -11.78 -16.73 -11.96
C LEU A 186 -10.99 -16.65 -13.26
N ARG A 187 -11.62 -17.02 -14.38
CA ARG A 187 -10.96 -17.00 -15.69
C ARG A 187 -10.59 -15.57 -16.07
N THR A 188 -11.50 -14.62 -15.87
CA THR A 188 -11.27 -13.21 -16.18
C THR A 188 -10.22 -12.57 -15.26
N PHE A 189 -10.25 -12.86 -13.96
CA PHE A 189 -9.26 -12.33 -13.01
C PHE A 189 -7.85 -12.93 -13.21
N LEU A 190 -7.76 -14.23 -13.53
CA LEU A 190 -6.49 -14.89 -13.84
C LEU A 190 -5.92 -14.42 -15.18
N GLU A 191 -6.76 -14.21 -16.20
CA GLU A 191 -6.33 -13.66 -17.48
C GLU A 191 -5.74 -12.25 -17.31
N GLU A 192 -6.33 -11.40 -16.46
CA GLU A 192 -5.76 -10.08 -16.15
C GLU A 192 -4.45 -10.16 -15.36
N THR A 193 -4.29 -11.12 -14.45
CA THR A 193 -3.04 -11.26 -13.68
C THR A 193 -1.91 -11.84 -14.53
N GLN A 194 -2.19 -12.86 -15.35
CA GLN A 194 -1.21 -13.42 -16.29
C GLN A 194 -0.80 -12.41 -17.36
N LEU A 195 -1.73 -11.58 -17.85
CA LEU A 195 -1.42 -10.51 -18.79
C LEU A 195 -0.47 -9.48 -18.15
N ASN A 196 -0.70 -9.12 -16.89
CA ASN A 196 0.19 -8.20 -16.17
C ASN A 196 1.59 -8.79 -15.95
N GLU A 197 1.72 -10.08 -15.60
CA GLU A 197 3.03 -10.74 -15.49
C GLU A 197 3.78 -10.80 -16.82
N LEU A 198 3.10 -11.10 -17.93
CA LEU A 198 3.69 -11.07 -19.26
C LEU A 198 4.18 -9.67 -19.65
N LEU A 199 3.40 -8.63 -19.34
CA LEU A 199 3.79 -7.24 -19.58
C LEU A 199 4.98 -6.81 -18.71
N SER A 200 5.04 -7.26 -17.45
CA SER A 200 6.19 -7.03 -16.57
C SER A 200 7.45 -7.74 -17.07
N SER A 201 7.33 -8.98 -17.54
CA SER A 201 8.46 -9.73 -18.10
C SER A 201 8.97 -9.13 -19.41
N ALA A 202 8.08 -8.62 -20.27
CA ALA A 202 8.46 -7.97 -21.51
C ALA A 202 9.23 -6.66 -21.30
N ARG A 203 8.99 -5.95 -20.18
CA ARG A 203 9.71 -4.71 -19.84
C ARG A 203 11.15 -4.97 -19.40
N ASN A 204 11.40 -6.05 -18.68
CA ASN A 204 12.75 -6.38 -18.20
C ASN A 204 13.71 -6.75 -19.34
N ASN A 205 13.20 -7.18 -20.50
CA ASN A 205 14.00 -7.56 -21.67
C ASN A 205 14.43 -6.38 -22.57
N ARG A 206 13.99 -5.13 -22.32
CA ARG A 206 14.33 -3.96 -23.17
C ARG A 206 15.50 -3.10 -22.65
N ILE A 207 16.13 -3.48 -21.55
CA ILE A 207 17.23 -2.71 -20.92
C ILE A 207 18.59 -3.45 -21.04
N GLY A 208 18.67 -4.47 -21.90
CA GLY A 208 19.89 -5.20 -22.22
C GLY A 208 20.53 -4.72 -23.52
#